data_AF-A0A2V5N145-F1
#
_entry.id   AF-A0A2V5N145-F1
#
_cell.length_a   1.000
_cell.length_b   1.000
_cell.length_c   1.000
_cell.angle_alpha   90.00
_cell.angle_beta   90.00
_cell.angle_gamma   90.00
#
_symmetry.space_group_name_H-M   'P 1'
#
loop_
_entity.id
_entity.type
_entity.pdbx_description
1 polymer ?
#
loop_
_entity_poly.entity_id
_entity_poly.type
_entity_poly.pdbx_seq_one_letter_code
_entity_poly.pdbx_strand_id
1 'polypeptide(L)'
;MEYAAAKSSMCRQCGRSFTPFAPKPILKLRTTEEAPAPETSSSIFGKLEDFWKRQTSSVVECFECKRKQQVSGAATSTICPSCSTHIDLRDYKITSGFSRSIRTRGNVHLSGKGDLASSSVECQSALIEGRLRGNLHCDTATINYSGKIPGRISARHIIVDRKADVHCFRRVHAEHIEIKGRMSGEIIAQSVTVHRKGSLEGDVAARSISVEKGGMFSGQLAIGQIGFAQGELLGKEKPTALRSTESSFQDAVARPLPAT
;
A
#
# COMPACT_ATOMS: atom_id res chain seq x y z
N MET A 1 14.45 18.63 -55.35
CA MET A 1 13.01 18.69 -54.99
C MET A 1 12.67 17.40 -54.29
N GLU A 2 12.27 17.47 -53.03
CA GLU A 2 11.56 16.40 -52.35
C GLU A 2 10.26 16.07 -53.10
N TYR A 3 9.81 14.81 -53.05
CA TYR A 3 8.48 14.52 -52.52
C TYR A 3 8.49 13.10 -51.92
N ALA A 4 8.44 13.05 -50.59
CA ALA A 4 8.34 11.84 -49.80
C ALA A 4 6.88 11.35 -49.79
N ALA A 5 6.63 10.14 -50.29
CA ALA A 5 5.32 9.48 -50.19
C ALA A 5 5.31 8.48 -49.02
N ALA A 6 4.54 8.83 -47.98
CA ALA A 6 4.03 8.10 -46.82
C ALA A 6 4.74 6.79 -46.35
N LYS A 7 5.43 6.87 -45.19
CA LYS A 7 6.07 5.74 -44.48
C LYS A 7 5.16 5.00 -43.49
N SER A 8 3.87 5.32 -43.39
CA SER A 8 2.95 4.62 -42.48
C SER A 8 1.48 4.82 -42.87
N SER A 9 0.68 3.75 -42.79
CA SER A 9 -0.78 3.83 -42.82
C SER A 9 -1.32 3.91 -41.38
N MET A 10 -2.27 4.83 -41.16
CA MET A 10 -2.90 5.08 -39.86
C MET A 10 -4.28 4.42 -39.78
N CYS A 11 -4.56 3.70 -38.70
CA CYS A 11 -5.89 3.21 -38.40
C CYS A 11 -6.79 4.32 -37.85
N ARG A 12 -7.91 4.62 -38.53
CA ARG A 12 -8.84 5.70 -38.13
C ARG A 12 -9.68 5.40 -36.87
N GLN A 13 -9.67 4.17 -36.35
CA GLN A 13 -10.39 3.82 -35.10
C GLN A 13 -9.53 3.88 -33.84
N CYS A 14 -8.21 3.64 -33.94
CA CYS A 14 -7.33 3.59 -32.76
C CYS A 14 -6.06 4.46 -32.88
N GLY A 15 -5.87 5.16 -34.00
CA GLY A 15 -4.80 6.15 -34.19
C GLY A 15 -3.37 5.61 -34.29
N ARG A 16 -3.17 4.28 -34.23
CA ARG A 16 -1.84 3.67 -34.33
C ARG A 16 -1.39 3.49 -35.78
N SER A 17 -0.10 3.76 -36.02
CA SER A 17 0.59 3.63 -37.30
C SER A 17 1.39 2.32 -37.35
N PHE A 18 1.33 1.60 -38.48
CA PHE A 18 2.14 0.39 -38.71
C PHE A 18 3.19 0.64 -39.80
N THR A 19 4.42 0.15 -39.58
CA THR A 19 5.54 0.22 -40.53
C THR A 19 5.96 -1.20 -40.95
N PRO A 20 5.87 -1.60 -42.23
CA PRO A 20 6.07 -3.00 -42.64
C PRO A 20 7.53 -3.44 -42.86
N PHE A 21 8.55 -2.75 -42.36
CA PHE A 21 9.96 -3.14 -42.57
C PHE A 21 10.76 -3.24 -41.27
N ALA A 22 11.21 -4.45 -40.95
CA ALA A 22 12.13 -4.77 -39.86
C ALA A 22 13.60 -4.70 -40.31
N PRO A 23 14.52 -4.09 -39.55
CA PRO A 23 15.94 -4.34 -39.69
C PRO A 23 16.45 -5.40 -38.69
N LYS A 24 17.27 -6.31 -39.21
CA LYS A 24 17.94 -7.43 -38.54
C LYS A 24 18.95 -6.97 -37.46
N PRO A 25 19.14 -7.71 -36.36
CA PRO A 25 20.27 -7.50 -35.45
C PRO A 25 21.54 -8.17 -35.99
N ILE A 26 22.65 -7.42 -36.07
CA ILE A 26 24.01 -7.92 -36.33
C ILE A 26 24.93 -7.43 -35.21
N LEU A 27 25.45 -8.35 -34.37
CA LEU A 27 26.88 -8.51 -34.06
C LEU A 27 27.11 -9.67 -33.06
N LYS A 28 28.17 -10.43 -33.34
CA LYS A 28 28.43 -11.85 -33.01
C LYS A 28 29.25 -12.05 -31.72
N LEU A 29 29.14 -13.22 -31.08
CA LEU A 29 30.33 -14.03 -30.74
C LEU A 29 30.05 -15.54 -30.49
N ARG A 30 30.44 -16.32 -31.51
CA ARG A 30 30.95 -17.72 -31.61
C ARG A 30 30.21 -18.92 -30.96
N THR A 31 29.61 -19.79 -31.78
CA THR A 31 30.11 -21.07 -32.38
C THR A 31 30.21 -22.19 -31.33
N THR A 32 29.43 -23.27 -31.38
CA THR A 32 29.52 -24.33 -32.39
C THR A 32 28.17 -25.01 -32.62
N GLU A 33 27.90 -25.29 -33.90
CA GLU A 33 26.76 -25.98 -34.46
C GLU A 33 27.16 -27.44 -34.72
N GLU A 34 26.38 -28.39 -34.24
CA GLU A 34 26.26 -29.70 -34.87
C GLU A 34 24.82 -30.21 -34.64
N ALA A 35 24.19 -30.66 -35.70
CA ALA A 35 22.85 -31.23 -35.78
C ALA A 35 22.97 -32.59 -36.52
N PRO A 36 21.92 -33.41 -36.64
CA PRO A 36 20.89 -33.82 -35.68
C PRO A 36 20.61 -35.36 -35.70
N ALA A 37 19.58 -35.75 -34.93
CA ALA A 37 18.68 -36.93 -35.05
C ALA A 37 18.99 -38.19 -34.19
N PRO A 38 18.02 -39.09 -33.91
CA PRO A 38 16.57 -39.03 -34.11
C PRO A 38 15.72 -39.32 -32.84
N GLU A 39 14.42 -39.19 -33.05
CA GLU A 39 13.28 -39.40 -32.17
C GLU A 39 13.24 -40.78 -31.49
N THR A 40 12.90 -40.81 -30.20
CA THR A 40 11.88 -41.73 -29.63
C THR A 40 11.78 -41.52 -28.13
N SER A 41 10.64 -41.00 -27.68
CA SER A 41 9.82 -41.65 -26.67
C SER A 41 8.71 -40.70 -26.23
N SER A 42 7.50 -41.18 -26.46
CA SER A 42 6.28 -40.77 -25.78
C SER A 42 6.51 -40.23 -24.36
N SER A 43 6.08 -39.00 -24.11
CA SER A 43 5.59 -38.59 -22.79
C SER A 43 4.86 -37.25 -22.93
N ILE A 44 3.53 -37.30 -23.07
CA ILE A 44 2.48 -36.75 -22.20
C ILE A 44 2.72 -35.36 -21.51
N PHE A 45 3.94 -34.87 -21.35
CA PHE A 45 4.32 -33.63 -20.66
C PHE A 45 4.19 -32.35 -21.50
N GLY A 46 4.28 -32.42 -22.84
CA GLY A 46 4.17 -31.21 -23.69
C GLY A 46 2.78 -30.59 -23.75
N LYS A 47 1.72 -31.36 -23.41
CA LYS A 47 0.33 -30.86 -23.35
C LYS A 47 -0.06 -30.32 -21.98
N LEU A 48 0.76 -30.54 -20.95
CA LEU A 48 0.47 -30.08 -19.59
C LEU A 48 0.96 -28.64 -19.38
N GLU A 49 2.07 -28.21 -19.97
CA GLU A 49 2.57 -26.83 -19.82
C GLU A 49 1.62 -25.77 -20.43
N ASP A 50 0.98 -26.07 -21.55
CA ASP A 50 0.00 -25.17 -22.17
C ASP A 50 -1.36 -25.16 -21.45
N PHE A 51 -1.67 -26.18 -20.65
CA PHE A 51 -2.87 -26.20 -19.80
C PHE A 51 -2.69 -25.38 -18.52
N TRP A 52 -1.44 -25.12 -18.13
CA TRP A 52 -1.07 -24.34 -16.93
C TRP A 52 -0.83 -22.86 -17.22
N LYS A 53 -0.85 -22.42 -18.50
CA LYS A 53 -1.09 -21.03 -18.90
C LYS A 53 -2.57 -20.64 -18.76
N ARG A 54 -3.21 -21.08 -17.69
CA ARG A 54 -4.52 -20.59 -17.29
C ARG A 54 -4.33 -19.11 -17.02
N GLN A 55 -4.76 -18.24 -17.94
CA GLN A 55 -4.59 -16.80 -17.84
C GLN A 55 -5.09 -16.36 -16.46
N THR A 56 -4.17 -16.11 -15.53
CA THR A 56 -4.49 -15.75 -14.17
C THR A 56 -5.02 -14.33 -14.24
N SER A 57 -6.34 -14.18 -14.29
CA SER A 57 -6.92 -12.85 -14.25
C SER A 57 -6.85 -12.31 -12.83
N SER A 58 -6.34 -11.10 -12.65
CA SER A 58 -6.36 -10.39 -11.37
C SER A 58 -7.44 -9.30 -11.39
N VAL A 59 -8.02 -9.02 -10.23
CA VAL A 59 -8.94 -7.89 -10.05
C VAL A 59 -8.15 -6.74 -9.48
N VAL A 60 -8.11 -5.62 -10.21
CA VAL A 60 -7.38 -4.41 -9.80
C VAL A 60 -8.36 -3.27 -9.60
N GLU A 61 -8.04 -2.37 -8.69
CA GLU A 61 -8.86 -1.20 -8.36
C GLU A 61 -8.24 0.06 -8.97
N CYS A 62 -9.05 0.91 -9.61
CA CYS A 62 -8.57 2.21 -10.06
C CYS A 62 -8.14 3.08 -8.88
N PHE A 63 -7.04 3.82 -9.03
CA PHE A 63 -6.58 4.71 -7.97
C PHE A 63 -7.55 5.87 -7.69
N GLU A 64 -8.18 6.42 -8.73
CA GLU A 64 -9.04 7.61 -8.66
C GLU A 64 -10.49 7.25 -8.35
N CYS A 65 -11.16 6.53 -9.26
CA CYS A 65 -12.60 6.24 -9.13
C CYS A 65 -12.93 4.99 -8.30
N LYS A 66 -11.93 4.28 -7.79
CA LYS A 66 -12.07 3.02 -7.03
C LYS A 66 -12.85 1.90 -7.73
N ARG A 67 -13.10 2.01 -9.03
CA ARG A 67 -13.75 0.95 -9.82
C ARG A 67 -12.82 -0.26 -9.92
N LYS A 68 -13.37 -1.44 -9.63
CA LYS A 68 -12.68 -2.72 -9.79
C LYS A 68 -12.82 -3.21 -11.22
N GLN A 69 -11.75 -3.77 -11.77
CA GLN A 69 -11.73 -4.34 -13.12
C GLN A 69 -10.88 -5.60 -13.16
N GLN A 70 -11.28 -6.56 -14.00
CA GLN A 70 -10.52 -7.78 -14.21
C GLN A 70 -9.52 -7.55 -15.35
N VAL A 71 -8.27 -7.92 -15.11
CA VAL A 71 -7.17 -7.76 -16.06
C VAL A 71 -6.46 -9.08 -16.20
N SER A 72 -5.91 -9.34 -17.39
CA SER A 72 -5.01 -10.47 -17.58
C SER A 72 -3.77 -10.33 -16.70
N GLY A 73 -3.33 -11.41 -16.05
CA GLY A 73 -2.11 -11.43 -15.24
C GLY A 73 -0.84 -11.23 -16.04
N ALA A 74 -0.90 -11.34 -17.37
CA ALA A 74 0.21 -11.00 -18.25
C ALA A 74 0.26 -9.48 -18.58
N ALA A 75 -0.75 -8.70 -18.19
CA ALA A 75 -0.79 -7.28 -18.48
C ALA A 75 0.14 -6.50 -17.54
N THR A 76 1.01 -5.68 -18.10
CA THR A 76 1.90 -4.77 -17.35
C THR A 76 1.24 -3.43 -17.06
N SER A 77 0.14 -3.11 -17.73
CA SER A 77 -0.63 -1.89 -17.54
C SER A 77 -2.07 -2.10 -18.02
N THR A 78 -2.96 -1.24 -17.58
CA THR A 78 -4.36 -1.22 -18.00
C THR A 78 -4.92 0.19 -17.92
N ILE A 79 -6.05 0.42 -18.59
CA ILE A 79 -6.76 1.70 -18.56
C ILE A 79 -8.07 1.48 -17.82
N CYS A 80 -8.41 2.39 -16.91
CA CYS A 80 -9.71 2.32 -16.24
C CYS A 80 -10.86 2.58 -17.23
N PRO A 81 -11.88 1.71 -17.33
CA PRO A 81 -13.01 1.92 -18.23
C PRO A 81 -13.97 3.02 -17.74
N SER A 82 -13.83 3.49 -16.50
CA SER A 82 -14.67 4.55 -15.93
C SER A 82 -14.11 5.95 -16.15
N CYS A 83 -12.84 6.14 -15.81
CA CYS A 83 -12.22 7.46 -15.76
C CYS A 83 -11.01 7.59 -16.69
N SER A 84 -10.72 6.55 -17.51
CA SER A 84 -9.60 6.50 -18.46
C SER A 84 -8.19 6.68 -17.88
N THR A 85 -8.05 6.65 -16.56
CA THR A 85 -6.74 6.73 -15.88
C THR A 85 -5.88 5.51 -16.21
N HIS A 86 -4.60 5.74 -16.48
CA HIS A 86 -3.61 4.69 -16.65
C HIS A 86 -3.26 4.05 -15.30
N ILE A 87 -3.30 2.73 -15.24
CA ILE A 87 -2.98 1.94 -14.05
C ILE A 87 -1.77 1.06 -14.39
N ASP A 88 -0.68 1.29 -13.67
CA ASP A 88 0.52 0.44 -13.76
C ASP A 88 0.30 -0.84 -12.96
N LEU A 89 0.64 -1.99 -13.54
CA LEU A 89 0.51 -3.31 -12.93
C LEU A 89 1.87 -3.98 -12.69
N ARG A 90 2.97 -3.27 -12.95
CA ARG A 90 4.32 -3.82 -12.82
C ARG A 90 4.69 -4.05 -11.36
N ASP A 91 5.40 -5.15 -11.16
CA ASP A 91 6.12 -5.40 -9.92
C ASP A 91 7.44 -4.62 -9.91
N TYR A 92 7.80 -4.08 -8.75
CA TYR A 92 9.03 -3.33 -8.55
C TYR A 92 9.91 -4.01 -7.52
N LYS A 93 11.17 -4.25 -7.86
CA LYS A 93 12.18 -4.73 -6.92
C LYS A 93 13.23 -3.65 -6.70
N ILE A 94 13.31 -3.14 -5.48
CA ILE A 94 14.23 -2.07 -5.09
C ILE A 94 15.45 -2.73 -4.42
N THR A 95 16.56 -2.76 -5.16
CA THR A 95 17.84 -3.32 -4.70
C THR A 95 18.87 -2.29 -4.27
N SER A 96 18.63 -1.02 -4.58
CA SER A 96 19.50 0.12 -4.29
C SER A 96 18.66 1.33 -3.88
N GLY A 97 19.31 2.50 -3.73
CA GLY A 97 18.62 3.74 -3.41
C GLY A 97 17.58 4.13 -4.47
N PHE A 98 16.33 4.29 -4.05
CA PHE A 98 15.22 4.67 -4.92
C PHE A 98 14.43 5.84 -4.33
N SER A 99 14.40 6.96 -5.05
CA SER A 99 13.82 8.23 -4.57
C SER A 99 12.59 8.71 -5.35
N ARG A 100 12.19 8.01 -6.42
CA ARG A 100 11.05 8.42 -7.26
C ARG A 100 9.74 7.90 -6.70
N SER A 101 8.64 8.61 -6.93
CA SER A 101 7.33 8.09 -6.55
C SER A 101 6.98 6.85 -7.37
N ILE A 102 6.41 5.83 -6.73
CA ILE A 102 5.91 4.61 -7.39
C ILE A 102 4.40 4.59 -7.21
N ARG A 103 3.67 4.38 -8.29
CA ARG A 103 2.22 4.18 -8.24
C ARG A 103 1.88 2.98 -9.10
N THR A 104 1.68 1.83 -8.47
CA THR A 104 1.42 0.55 -9.13
C THR A 104 0.30 -0.19 -8.41
N ARG A 105 -0.39 -1.10 -9.09
CA ARG A 105 -1.20 -2.14 -8.45
C ARG A 105 -0.47 -3.49 -8.44
N GLY A 106 0.81 -3.50 -8.77
CA GLY A 106 1.69 -4.65 -8.57
C GLY A 106 2.27 -4.70 -7.15
N ASN A 107 3.24 -5.58 -7.00
CA ASN A 107 3.98 -5.85 -5.77
C ASN A 107 5.27 -5.02 -5.72
N VAL A 108 5.58 -4.46 -4.56
CA VAL A 108 6.84 -3.74 -4.31
C VAL A 108 7.69 -4.54 -3.34
N HIS A 109 8.84 -5.03 -3.78
CA HIS A 109 9.83 -5.69 -2.94
C HIS A 109 11.00 -4.75 -2.65
N LEU A 110 11.06 -4.24 -1.44
CA LEU A 110 12.22 -3.54 -0.93
C LEU A 110 13.19 -4.56 -0.33
N SER A 111 14.24 -4.90 -1.07
CA SER A 111 15.26 -5.84 -0.58
C SER A 111 16.08 -5.26 0.58
N GLY A 112 16.77 -6.11 1.34
CA GLY A 112 17.61 -5.68 2.47
C GLY A 112 18.73 -4.68 2.16
N LYS A 113 19.19 -4.61 0.90
CA LYS A 113 20.17 -3.60 0.45
C LYS A 113 19.52 -2.33 -0.13
N GLY A 114 18.20 -2.35 -0.34
CA GLY A 114 17.46 -1.24 -0.89
C GLY A 114 17.22 -0.14 0.14
N ASP A 115 17.20 1.11 -0.34
CA ASP A 115 16.83 2.28 0.45
C ASP A 115 15.73 3.04 -0.29
N LEU A 116 14.51 2.98 0.22
CA LEU A 116 13.36 3.64 -0.38
C LEU A 116 13.18 5.02 0.26
N ALA A 117 13.72 6.03 -0.41
CA ALA A 117 13.65 7.45 0.00
C ALA A 117 12.59 8.24 -0.77
N SER A 118 11.54 7.56 -1.24
CA SER A 118 10.53 8.13 -2.13
C SER A 118 9.48 8.94 -1.37
N SER A 119 8.96 9.99 -2.00
CA SER A 119 7.94 10.85 -1.37
C SER A 119 6.59 10.14 -1.17
N SER A 120 6.20 9.29 -2.12
CA SER A 120 4.95 8.54 -2.10
C SER A 120 5.11 7.23 -2.86
N VAL A 121 4.78 6.11 -2.22
CA VAL A 121 4.70 4.78 -2.83
C VAL A 121 3.30 4.26 -2.62
N GLU A 122 2.58 4.02 -3.70
CA GLU A 122 1.25 3.41 -3.71
C GLU A 122 1.36 2.05 -4.44
N CYS A 123 1.11 0.96 -3.74
CA CYS A 123 1.15 -0.40 -4.29
C CYS A 123 0.00 -1.28 -3.80
N GLN A 124 -0.21 -2.45 -4.42
CA GLN A 124 -1.18 -3.41 -3.89
C GLN A 124 -0.57 -4.17 -2.71
N SER A 125 0.60 -4.79 -2.94
CA SER A 125 1.33 -5.49 -1.88
C SER A 125 2.75 -4.96 -1.75
N ALA A 126 3.28 -4.94 -0.53
CA ALA A 126 4.65 -4.54 -0.24
C ALA A 126 5.36 -5.60 0.61
N LEU A 127 6.57 -6.00 0.22
CA LEU A 127 7.50 -6.77 1.04
C LEU A 127 8.68 -5.88 1.41
N ILE A 128 8.85 -5.62 2.70
CA ILE A 128 9.82 -4.66 3.24
C ILE A 128 10.90 -5.41 3.99
N GLU A 129 12.08 -5.50 3.40
CA GLU A 129 13.28 -6.09 4.01
C GLU A 129 14.40 -5.05 4.19
N GLY A 130 14.28 -3.88 3.57
CA GLY A 130 15.27 -2.80 3.59
C GLY A 130 14.79 -1.52 4.27
N ARG A 131 15.52 -0.42 4.05
CA ARG A 131 15.27 0.85 4.73
C ARG A 131 14.18 1.65 4.04
N LEU A 132 13.08 1.94 4.75
CA LEU A 132 11.98 2.75 4.26
C LEU A 132 12.02 4.16 4.89
N ARG A 133 12.32 5.19 4.10
CA ARG A 133 12.34 6.60 4.54
C ARG A 133 11.19 7.45 3.98
N GLY A 134 10.27 6.83 3.25
CA GLY A 134 9.18 7.49 2.54
C GLY A 134 7.78 7.28 3.14
N ASN A 135 6.76 7.79 2.45
CA ASN A 135 5.38 7.43 2.71
C ASN A 135 5.01 6.18 1.89
N LEU A 136 4.47 5.17 2.56
CA LEU A 136 4.01 3.94 1.94
C LEU A 136 2.50 3.80 2.12
N HIS A 137 1.78 3.68 1.01
CA HIS A 137 0.37 3.34 0.94
C HIS A 137 0.21 1.99 0.22
N CYS A 138 -0.42 1.01 0.87
CA CYS A 138 -0.65 -0.28 0.24
C CYS A 138 -1.90 -0.99 0.75
N ASP A 139 -2.35 -2.04 0.07
CA ASP A 139 -3.43 -2.87 0.62
C ASP A 139 -2.83 -3.86 1.63
N THR A 140 -1.77 -4.57 1.26
CA THR A 140 -1.11 -5.56 2.13
C THR A 140 0.38 -5.24 2.30
N ALA A 141 0.86 -5.06 3.53
CA ALA A 141 2.27 -4.84 3.85
C ALA A 141 2.83 -5.99 4.68
N THR A 142 3.86 -6.66 4.17
CA THR A 142 4.67 -7.64 4.92
C THR A 142 6.00 -7.01 5.30
N ILE A 143 6.24 -6.88 6.61
CA ILE A 143 7.46 -6.28 7.15
C ILE A 143 8.37 -7.39 7.66
N ASN A 144 9.52 -7.56 7.00
CA ASN A 144 10.60 -8.45 7.38
C ASN A 144 11.91 -7.65 7.48
N TYR A 145 11.85 -6.53 8.21
CA TYR A 145 12.95 -5.61 8.41
C TYR A 145 13.26 -5.50 9.91
N SER A 146 14.55 -5.37 10.23
CA SER A 146 15.03 -5.10 11.58
C SER A 146 15.73 -3.74 11.60
N GLY A 147 15.10 -2.76 12.23
CA GLY A 147 15.63 -1.41 12.33
C GLY A 147 14.58 -0.33 12.45
N LYS A 148 15.02 0.90 12.16
CA LYS A 148 14.23 2.11 12.32
C LYS A 148 13.52 2.48 11.02
N ILE A 149 12.21 2.70 11.08
CA ILE A 149 11.42 3.20 9.96
C ILE A 149 10.99 4.65 10.28
N PRO A 150 11.67 5.65 9.68
CA PRO A 150 11.27 7.05 9.83
C PRO A 150 10.05 7.44 8.97
N GLY A 151 9.67 6.60 8.01
CA GLY A 151 8.54 6.81 7.11
C GLY A 151 7.16 6.61 7.76
N ARG A 152 6.12 7.12 7.10
CA ARG A 152 4.71 6.83 7.45
C ARG A 152 4.25 5.60 6.68
N ILE A 153 3.61 4.66 7.38
CA ILE A 153 3.03 3.46 6.77
C ILE A 153 1.52 3.54 6.90
N SER A 154 0.81 3.35 5.78
CA SER A 154 -0.64 3.25 5.74
C SER A 154 -1.01 2.04 4.89
N ALA A 155 -1.60 1.01 5.51
CA ALA A 155 -2.03 -0.18 4.78
C ALA A 155 -3.42 -0.63 5.19
N ARG A 156 -4.04 -1.58 4.49
CA ARG A 156 -5.25 -2.25 5.02
C ARG A 156 -4.85 -3.39 5.94
N HIS A 157 -3.94 -4.25 5.51
CA HIS A 157 -3.43 -5.38 6.27
C HIS A 157 -1.91 -5.26 6.45
N ILE A 158 -1.43 -5.28 7.68
CA ILE A 158 0.00 -5.29 8.01
C ILE A 158 0.36 -6.60 8.68
N ILE A 159 1.40 -7.25 8.20
CA ILE A 159 1.95 -8.49 8.77
C ILE A 159 3.41 -8.22 9.14
N VAL A 160 3.72 -8.22 10.43
CA VAL A 160 5.09 -8.14 10.95
C VAL A 160 5.61 -9.54 11.14
N ASP A 161 6.65 -9.93 10.39
CA ASP A 161 7.22 -11.28 10.44
C ASP A 161 7.95 -11.55 11.76
N ARG A 162 8.15 -12.83 12.11
CA ARG A 162 8.76 -13.30 13.37
C ARG A 162 10.19 -12.81 13.58
N LYS A 163 10.94 -12.59 12.50
CA LYS A 163 12.32 -12.08 12.54
C LYS A 163 12.40 -10.56 12.49
N ALA A 164 11.27 -9.89 12.25
CA ALA A 164 11.22 -8.45 12.15
C ALA A 164 11.33 -7.80 13.54
N ASP A 165 12.06 -6.69 13.59
CA ASP A 165 12.24 -5.87 14.79
C ASP A 165 12.19 -4.40 14.38
N VAL A 166 10.99 -3.84 14.41
CA VAL A 166 10.70 -2.58 13.75
C VAL A 166 10.45 -1.50 14.78
N HIS A 167 11.13 -0.37 14.64
CA HIS A 167 10.88 0.84 15.41
C HIS A 167 10.36 1.96 14.51
N CYS A 168 9.06 2.23 14.63
CA CYS A 168 8.35 3.25 13.87
C CYS A 168 8.40 4.60 14.62
N PHE A 169 9.02 5.61 14.00
CA PHE A 169 9.03 6.97 14.54
C PHE A 169 7.75 7.76 14.26
N ARG A 170 6.99 7.31 13.26
CA ARG A 170 5.75 7.96 12.82
C ARG A 170 4.58 7.00 13.03
N ARG A 171 3.39 7.58 13.09
CA ARG A 171 2.11 6.86 13.17
C ARG A 171 1.97 5.86 12.04
N VAL A 172 1.65 4.62 12.41
CA VAL A 172 1.27 3.55 11.48
C VAL A 172 -0.25 3.45 11.44
N HIS A 173 -0.84 3.50 10.26
CA HIS A 173 -2.28 3.37 10.07
C HIS A 173 -2.60 2.04 9.38
N ALA A 174 -3.46 1.22 9.98
CA ALA A 174 -3.97 0.01 9.32
C ALA A 174 -5.42 -0.35 9.66
N GLU A 175 -6.04 -1.24 8.89
CA GLU A 175 -7.33 -1.82 9.29
C GLU A 175 -7.06 -3.06 10.16
N HIS A 176 -6.23 -3.98 9.67
CA HIS A 176 -5.85 -5.21 10.35
C HIS A 176 -4.34 -5.28 10.52
N ILE A 177 -3.87 -5.60 11.73
CA ILE A 177 -2.43 -5.80 12.00
C ILE A 177 -2.21 -7.16 12.64
N GLU A 178 -1.29 -7.95 12.09
CA GLU A 178 -0.77 -9.19 12.64
C GLU A 178 0.69 -9.01 13.07
N ILE A 179 0.95 -9.17 14.37
CA ILE A 179 2.29 -9.00 14.93
C ILE A 179 2.85 -10.38 15.31
N LYS A 180 3.80 -10.88 14.52
CA LYS A 180 4.51 -12.16 14.79
C LYS A 180 5.91 -11.94 15.36
N GLY A 181 6.51 -10.77 15.12
CA GLY A 181 7.83 -10.36 15.63
C GLY A 181 7.74 -9.21 16.63
N ARG A 182 8.72 -8.29 16.61
CA ARG A 182 8.74 -7.12 17.50
C ARG A 182 8.42 -5.85 16.73
N MET A 183 7.51 -5.06 17.29
CA MET A 183 7.12 -3.76 16.73
C MET A 183 7.03 -2.73 17.85
N SER A 184 7.58 -1.54 17.61
CA SER A 184 7.50 -0.42 18.54
C SER A 184 7.09 0.87 17.85
N GLY A 185 6.26 1.69 18.52
CA GLY A 185 5.79 2.99 18.04
C GLY A 185 4.31 3.25 18.25
N GLU A 186 3.81 4.33 17.64
CA GLU A 186 2.39 4.73 17.69
C GLU A 186 1.60 4.04 16.56
N ILE A 187 0.59 3.25 16.93
CA ILE A 187 -0.20 2.42 16.00
C ILE A 187 -1.67 2.79 16.10
N ILE A 188 -2.28 3.04 14.95
CA ILE A 188 -3.71 3.28 14.81
C ILE A 188 -4.27 2.19 13.91
N ALA A 189 -5.10 1.31 14.47
CA ALA A 189 -5.68 0.19 13.73
C ALA A 189 -7.19 0.03 13.96
N GLN A 190 -7.88 -0.75 13.12
CA GLN A 190 -9.21 -1.22 13.50
C GLN A 190 -9.10 -2.46 14.40
N SER A 191 -8.33 -3.46 13.98
CA SER A 191 -8.05 -4.67 14.76
C SER A 191 -6.56 -4.98 14.82
N VAL A 192 -6.07 -5.32 16.01
CA VAL A 192 -4.67 -5.75 16.23
C VAL A 192 -4.66 -7.17 16.77
N THR A 193 -3.89 -8.06 16.15
CA THR A 193 -3.67 -9.43 16.60
C THR A 193 -2.20 -9.64 16.91
N VAL A 194 -1.88 -9.89 18.18
CA VAL A 194 -0.52 -10.20 18.66
C VAL A 194 -0.40 -11.71 18.81
N HIS A 195 0.50 -12.33 18.05
CA HIS A 195 0.73 -13.78 18.11
C HIS A 195 1.62 -14.17 19.30
N ARG A 196 1.73 -15.49 19.57
CA ARG A 196 2.51 -16.05 20.70
C ARG A 196 3.98 -15.59 20.86
N LYS A 197 4.63 -15.13 19.79
CA LYS A 197 6.02 -14.60 19.81
C LYS A 197 6.07 -13.11 19.48
N GLY A 198 4.90 -12.49 19.33
CA GLY A 198 4.76 -11.07 19.05
C GLY A 198 5.04 -10.24 20.28
N SER A 199 5.79 -9.16 20.13
CA SER A 199 5.95 -8.13 21.13
C SER A 199 5.56 -6.79 20.54
N LEU A 200 4.63 -6.11 21.17
CA LEU A 200 4.18 -4.79 20.76
C LEU A 200 4.48 -3.78 21.88
N GLU A 201 5.25 -2.74 21.56
CA GLU A 201 5.67 -1.71 22.51
C GLU A 201 5.29 -0.30 22.06
N GLY A 202 4.53 0.44 22.86
CA GLY A 202 4.13 1.82 22.57
C GLY A 202 2.63 2.03 22.58
N ASP A 203 2.20 3.16 22.02
CA ASP A 203 0.83 3.63 22.10
C ASP A 203 -0.02 3.03 20.97
N VAL A 204 -1.07 2.31 21.34
CA VAL A 204 -1.96 1.61 20.39
C VAL A 204 -3.37 2.14 20.54
N ALA A 205 -3.90 2.69 19.46
CA ALA A 205 -5.31 3.04 19.33
C ALA A 205 -5.99 2.05 18.39
N ALA A 206 -6.89 1.20 18.91
CA ALA A 206 -7.60 0.22 18.11
C ALA A 206 -9.09 0.09 18.47
N ARG A 207 -9.93 -0.44 17.57
CA ARG A 207 -11.30 -0.84 17.94
C ARG A 207 -11.31 -2.18 18.66
N SER A 208 -10.44 -3.09 18.26
CA SER A 208 -10.28 -4.40 18.89
C SER A 208 -8.81 -4.81 18.95
N ILE A 209 -8.45 -5.49 20.04
CA ILE A 209 -7.14 -6.10 20.20
C ILE A 209 -7.31 -7.55 20.68
N SER A 210 -6.56 -8.46 20.08
CA SER A 210 -6.51 -9.88 20.43
C SER A 210 -5.06 -10.27 20.67
N VAL A 211 -4.75 -10.75 21.87
CA VAL A 211 -3.40 -11.18 22.25
C VAL A 211 -3.42 -12.68 22.50
N GLU A 212 -2.65 -13.43 21.71
CA GLU A 212 -2.50 -14.87 21.90
C GLU A 212 -1.61 -15.20 23.12
N LYS A 213 -1.74 -16.42 23.64
CA LYS A 213 -0.91 -16.91 24.75
C LYS A 213 0.59 -16.81 24.42
N GLY A 214 1.30 -15.96 25.15
CA GLY A 214 2.73 -15.69 24.96
C GLY A 214 3.03 -14.38 24.20
N GLY A 215 2.01 -13.76 23.61
CA GLY A 215 2.14 -12.40 23.07
C GLY A 215 2.33 -11.40 24.20
N MET A 216 3.24 -10.44 24.00
CA MET A 216 3.50 -9.37 24.96
C MET A 216 3.08 -8.03 24.37
N PHE A 217 2.41 -7.23 25.20
CA PHE A 217 2.04 -5.86 24.90
C PHE A 217 2.46 -4.97 26.06
N SER A 218 3.17 -3.88 25.77
CA SER A 218 3.63 -2.90 26.76
C SER A 218 3.44 -1.48 26.22
N GLY A 219 2.58 -0.68 26.87
CA GLY A 219 2.33 0.69 26.45
C GLY A 219 0.89 1.13 26.74
N GLN A 220 0.51 2.30 26.22
CA GLN A 220 -0.85 2.79 26.38
C GLN A 220 -1.76 2.17 25.32
N LEU A 221 -2.93 1.70 25.75
CA LEU A 221 -3.93 1.11 24.86
C LEU A 221 -5.23 1.91 24.96
N ALA A 222 -5.65 2.50 23.85
CA ALA A 222 -6.92 3.19 23.71
C ALA A 222 -7.85 2.35 22.83
N ILE A 223 -8.93 1.81 23.42
CA ILE A 223 -9.93 1.02 22.70
C ILE A 223 -11.15 1.89 22.38
N GLY A 224 -11.61 1.84 21.13
CA GLY A 224 -12.85 2.50 20.69
C GLY A 224 -12.69 3.96 20.23
N GLN A 225 -11.57 4.60 20.53
CA GLN A 225 -11.20 5.92 20.01
C GLN A 225 -10.21 5.76 18.86
N ILE A 226 -10.71 5.51 17.63
CA ILE A 226 -9.87 5.80 16.48
C ILE A 226 -9.93 7.32 16.31
N GLY A 227 -8.86 8.02 16.66
CA GLY A 227 -8.69 9.44 16.40
C GLY A 227 -8.66 9.74 14.91
N PHE A 228 -9.80 9.61 14.23
CA PHE A 228 -10.16 10.37 13.05
C PHE A 228 -10.64 11.74 13.52
N ALA A 229 -9.73 12.62 13.93
CA ALA A 229 -10.04 14.05 13.91
C ALA A 229 -9.90 14.50 12.44
N GLN A 230 -10.84 15.12 11.73
CA GLN A 230 -12.14 15.74 11.99
C GLN A 230 -12.82 15.91 10.61
N GLY A 231 -14.15 15.86 10.52
CA GLY A 231 -14.85 16.34 9.31
C GLY A 231 -16.36 16.17 9.28
N GLU A 232 -16.90 15.02 9.65
CA GLU A 232 -18.34 14.74 9.49
C GLU A 232 -18.81 13.79 10.58
N LEU A 233 -19.46 14.38 11.58
CA LEU A 233 -20.63 13.89 12.31
C LEU A 233 -20.79 14.82 13.52
N LEU A 234 -20.88 16.11 13.23
CA LEU A 234 -21.63 17.01 14.10
C LEU A 234 -23.05 16.45 14.14
N GLY A 235 -23.36 15.75 15.22
CA GLY A 235 -24.72 15.53 15.62
C GLY A 235 -25.40 16.89 15.65
N LYS A 236 -26.43 17.04 14.80
CA LYS A 236 -27.48 18.02 15.07
C LYS A 236 -28.23 17.56 16.32
N GLU A 237 -27.62 17.69 17.48
CA GLU A 237 -28.38 17.77 18.73
C GLU A 237 -28.69 19.25 18.95
N LYS A 238 -29.93 19.58 18.61
CA LYS A 238 -30.63 20.80 18.97
C LYS A 238 -30.54 20.96 20.51
N PRO A 239 -29.92 22.02 21.05
CA PRO A 239 -30.06 22.31 22.46
C PRO A 239 -31.44 22.95 22.67
N THR A 240 -32.37 22.16 23.20
CA THR A 240 -33.55 22.68 23.90
C THR A 240 -33.04 23.39 25.15
N ALA A 241 -32.93 24.72 25.11
CA ALA A 241 -32.67 25.53 26.28
C ALA A 241 -33.93 25.54 27.16
N LEU A 242 -33.87 24.85 28.30
CA LEU A 242 -34.84 24.94 29.39
C LEU A 242 -34.08 25.25 30.68
N ARG A 243 -34.36 26.45 31.20
CA ARG A 243 -34.29 26.89 32.61
C ARG A 243 -32.93 26.83 33.33
N SER A 244 -32.26 27.99 33.37
CA SER A 244 -31.39 28.36 34.48
C SER A 244 -32.26 28.68 35.72
N THR A 245 -32.15 27.85 36.75
CA THR A 245 -32.58 28.18 38.11
C THR A 245 -31.43 28.92 38.77
N GLU A 246 -31.69 30.17 39.17
CA GLU A 246 -30.77 31.04 39.88
C GLU A 246 -30.45 30.47 41.27
N SER A 247 -29.16 30.24 41.53
CA SER A 247 -28.65 29.94 42.87
C SER A 247 -28.21 31.24 43.54
N SER A 248 -28.98 31.64 44.55
CA SER A 248 -28.69 32.65 45.55
C SER A 248 -27.48 32.28 46.43
N PHE A 249 -26.53 33.20 46.59
CA PHE A 249 -25.76 33.48 47.83
C PHE A 249 -25.08 34.85 47.58
N GLN A 250 -25.75 35.96 47.92
CA GLN A 250 -25.56 36.74 49.15
C GLN A 250 -24.10 37.08 49.45
N ASP A 251 -23.72 38.32 49.12
CA ASP A 251 -22.73 39.03 49.91
C ASP A 251 -23.21 40.46 50.18
N ALA A 252 -22.92 40.91 51.40
CA ALA A 252 -23.68 41.91 52.13
C ALA A 252 -23.23 43.36 51.86
N VAL A 253 -24.24 44.23 51.71
CA VAL A 253 -24.39 45.58 52.28
C VAL A 253 -23.12 46.42 52.54
N ALA A 254 -22.97 47.49 51.75
CA ALA A 254 -22.44 48.76 52.25
C ALA A 254 -23.38 49.89 51.82
N ARG A 255 -23.98 50.56 52.82
CA ARG A 255 -24.92 51.70 52.67
C ARG A 255 -24.20 52.99 52.24
N PRO A 256 -24.87 53.90 51.51
CA PRO A 256 -24.41 55.27 51.33
C PRO A 256 -24.90 56.18 52.46
N LEU A 257 -24.13 57.23 52.78
CA LEU A 257 -24.61 58.41 53.50
C LEU A 257 -24.19 59.69 52.76
N PRO A 258 -24.97 60.79 52.90
CA PRO A 258 -25.05 61.85 51.91
C PRO A 258 -24.32 63.16 52.28
N ALA A 259 -24.05 63.93 51.22
CA ALA A 259 -23.96 65.40 51.07
C ALA A 259 -23.40 66.30 52.20
N THR A 260 -22.41 67.11 51.82
CA THR A 260 -22.37 68.57 52.00
C THR A 260 -21.66 69.19 50.80
#